data_AF-A0A5D4TKY2-F1
#
_entry.id   AF-A0A5D4TKY2-F1
#
_cell.length_a   1.000
_cell.length_b   1.000
_cell.length_c   1.000
_cell.angle_alpha   90.00
_cell.angle_beta   90.00
_cell.angle_gamma   90.00
#
_symmetry.space_group_name_H-M   'P 1'
#
loop_
_entity.id
_entity.type
_entity.pdbx_description
1 polymer ?
#
loop_
_entity_poly.entity_id
_entity_poly.type
_entity_poly.pdbx_seq_one_letter_code
_entity_poly.pdbx_strand_id
1 'polypeptide(L)' 'MKRFVRKVLKYGVTIVLIVIYLNILSYVVPYLNLEYTVFEYILIVVMVVLAILTSEYIFREGQQGKFKTKK' A
#
# COMPACT_ATOMS: atom_id res chain seq x y z
N MET A 1 19.98 -3.93 9.99
CA MET A 1 19.77 -2.74 9.12
C MET A 1 19.62 -1.48 9.99
N LYS A 2 20.35 -0.40 9.68
CA LYS A 2 20.14 0.91 10.33
C LYS A 2 18.67 1.29 10.22
N ARG A 3 18.07 1.83 11.29
CA ARG A 3 16.65 2.25 11.33
C ARG A 3 16.27 3.13 10.14
N PHE A 4 17.25 3.88 9.62
CA PHE A 4 17.16 4.70 8.41
C PHE A 4 16.83 3.90 7.15
N VAL A 5 17.56 2.81 6.86
CA VAL A 5 17.35 1.99 5.66
C VAL A 5 15.94 1.39 5.65
N ARG A 6 15.44 0.95 6.81
CA ARG A 6 14.08 0.42 6.93
C ARG A 6 13.01 1.49 6.63
N LYS A 7 13.23 2.75 7.03
CA LYS A 7 12.31 3.84 6.72
C LYS A 7 12.27 4.12 5.22
N VAL A 8 13.44 4.25 4.58
CA VAL A 8 13.54 4.48 3.14
C VAL A 8 12.88 3.36 2.35
N LEU A 9 13.11 2.10 2.75
CA LEU A 9 12.46 0.95 2.12
C LEU A 9 10.93 0.98 2.27
N LYS A 10 10.41 1.34 3.46
CA LYS A 10 8.96 1.44 3.69
C LYS A 10 8.33 2.47 2.76
N TYR A 11 8.91 3.66 2.66
CA TYR A 11 8.40 4.70 1.75
C TYR A 11 8.48 4.27 0.29
N GLY A 12 9.59 3.67 -0.15
CA GLY A 12 9.72 3.15 -1.52
C GLY A 12 8.65 2.13 -1.86
N VAL A 13 8.42 1.14 -0.97
CA VAL A 13 7.39 0.12 -1.17
C VAL A 13 5.98 0.72 -1.17
N THR A 14 5.70 1.69 -0.30
CA THR A 14 4.40 2.38 -0.31
C THR A 14 4.14 3.09 -1.64
N ILE A 15 5.12 3.80 -2.19
CA ILE A 15 4.98 4.49 -3.48
C ILE A 15 4.72 3.48 -4.60
N VAL A 16 5.48 2.39 -4.64
CA VAL A 16 5.29 1.32 -5.63
C VAL A 16 3.88 0.72 -5.51
N LEU A 17 3.41 0.45 -4.28
CA LEU A 17 2.05 -0.06 -4.06
C LEU A 17 1.00 0.94 -4.55
N ILE A 18 1.14 2.24 -4.25
CA ILE A 18 0.21 3.27 -4.74
C ILE A 18 0.13 3.24 -6.26
N VAL A 19 1.27 3.19 -6.96
CA VAL A 19 1.31 3.13 -8.43
C VAL A 19 0.59 1.88 -8.94
N ILE A 20 0.84 0.72 -8.34
CA ILE A 20 0.17 -0.54 -8.72
C ILE A 20 -1.35 -0.43 -8.51
N TYR A 21 -1.79 0.03 -7.34
CA TYR A 21 -3.22 0.14 -7.03
C TYR A 21 -3.95 1.13 -7.92
N LEU A 22 -3.35 2.30 -8.19
CA LEU A 22 -3.93 3.28 -9.11
C LEU A 22 -3.95 2.75 -10.55
N ASN A 23 -2.95 1.98 -10.96
CA ASN A 23 -2.95 1.35 -12.28
C ASN A 23 -4.06 0.30 -12.40
N ILE A 24 -4.24 -0.56 -11.40
CA ILE A 24 -5.38 -1.50 -11.34
C ILE A 24 -6.70 -0.73 -11.39
N LEU A 25 -6.81 0.35 -10.63
CA LEU A 25 -8.02 1.16 -10.59
C LEU A 25 -8.41 1.71 -11.97
N SER A 26 -7.42 2.08 -12.81
CA SER A 26 -7.67 2.55 -14.18
C SER A 26 -8.34 1.50 -15.09
N TYR A 27 -8.27 0.21 -14.75
CA TYR A 27 -9.01 -0.84 -15.44
C TYR A 27 -10.37 -1.13 -14.79
N VAL A 28 -10.49 -0.96 -13.47
CA VAL A 28 -11.71 -1.25 -12.72
C VAL A 28 -12.78 -0.16 -12.92
N VAL A 29 -12.38 1.12 -12.94
CA VAL A 29 -13.28 2.26 -13.14
C VAL A 29 -14.05 2.19 -14.46
N PRO A 30 -13.41 1.98 -15.63
CA PRO A 30 -14.13 1.81 -16.90
C PRO A 30 -14.99 0.54 -16.90
N TYR A 31 -14.48 -0.56 -16.35
CA TYR A 31 -15.21 -1.83 -16.31
C TYR A 31 -16.54 -1.71 -15.56
N LEU A 32 -16.60 -0.86 -14.52
CA LEU A 32 -17.79 -0.60 -13.73
C LEU A 32 -18.60 0.62 -14.19
N ASN A 33 -18.21 1.28 -15.29
CA ASN A 33 -18.79 2.54 -15.77
C ASN A 33 -18.83 3.64 -14.68
N LEU A 34 -17.78 3.73 -13.86
CA LEU A 34 -17.69 4.71 -12.77
C LEU A 34 -16.89 5.96 -13.15
N GLU A 35 -16.48 6.10 -14.41
CA GLU A 35 -15.70 7.22 -14.90
C GLU A 35 -16.37 8.57 -14.63
N TYR A 36 -15.59 9.54 -14.15
CA TYR A 36 -16.01 10.90 -13.83
C TYR A 36 -17.14 11.00 -12.80
N THR A 37 -17.33 9.95 -11.99
CA THR A 37 -18.32 9.94 -10.91
C THR A 37 -17.67 10.21 -9.55
N VAL A 38 -18.48 10.60 -8.57
CA VAL A 38 -18.03 10.73 -7.17
C VAL A 38 -17.46 9.40 -6.64
N PHE A 39 -17.93 8.26 -7.17
CA PHE A 39 -17.44 6.94 -6.79
C PHE A 39 -16.00 6.69 -7.23
N GLU A 40 -15.54 7.27 -8.35
CA GLU A 40 -14.14 7.20 -8.77
C GLU A 40 -13.23 7.83 -7.73
N TYR A 41 -13.59 9.03 -7.24
CA TYR A 41 -12.82 9.70 -6.20
C TYR A 41 -12.77 8.90 -4.90
N ILE A 42 -13.90 8.31 -4.48
CA ILE A 42 -13.97 7.44 -3.31
C ILE A 42 -13.04 6.23 -3.48
N LEU A 43 -13.05 5.59 -4.65
CA LEU A 43 -12.19 4.45 -4.96
C LEU A 43 -10.70 4.81 -4.92
N ILE A 44 -10.31 5.97 -5.45
CA ILE A 44 -8.92 6.47 -5.37
C ILE A 44 -8.49 6.58 -3.90
N VAL A 45 -9.31 7.21 -3.05
CA VAL A 45 -9.00 7.36 -1.62
C VAL A 45 -8.88 5.99 -0.93
N VAL A 46 -9.80 5.07 -1.20
CA VAL A 46 -9.77 3.71 -0.65
C VAL A 46 -8.49 2.96 -1.08
N MET A 47 -8.10 3.05 -2.35
CA MET A 47 -6.90 2.41 -2.89
C MET A 47 -5.62 2.96 -2.24
N VAL A 48 -5.54 4.27 -1.99
CA VAL A 48 -4.39 4.88 -1.28
C VAL A 48 -4.33 4.41 0.17
N VAL A 49 -5.46 4.34 0.86
CA VAL A 49 -5.53 3.82 2.25
C VAL A 49 -5.10 2.35 2.29
N LEU A 50 -5.59 1.53 1.35
CA LEU A 50 -5.18 0.12 1.23
C LEU A 50 -3.67 0.00 0.96
N ALA A 51 -3.09 0.85 0.10
CA ALA A 51 -1.66 0.84 -0.17
C ALA A 51 -0.83 1.09 1.09
N ILE A 52 -1.27 2.04 1.92
CA ILE A 52 -0.63 2.33 3.22
C ILE A 52 -0.77 1.14 4.16
N LEU A 53 -1.98 0.59 4.31
CA LEU A 53 -2.24 -0.57 5.20
C LEU A 53 -1.45 -1.81 4.78
N THR A 54 -1.38 -2.10 3.48
CA THR A 54 -0.59 -3.22 2.94
C THR A 54 0.90 -3.02 3.19
N SER A 55 1.42 -1.80 2.99
CA SER A 55 2.80 -1.46 3.36
C SER A 55 3.03 -1.65 4.86
N GLU A 56 2.12 -1.17 5.70
CA GLU A 56 2.20 -1.37 7.15
C GLU A 56 2.27 -2.86 7.51
N TYR A 57 1.41 -3.68 6.92
CA TYR A 57 1.37 -5.12 7.13
C TYR A 57 2.68 -5.82 6.74
N ILE A 58 3.20 -5.54 5.55
CA ILE A 58 4.47 -6.09 5.04
C ILE A 58 5.63 -5.78 6.00
N PHE A 59 5.70 -4.53 6.50
CA PHE A 59 6.76 -4.14 7.43
C PHE A 59 6.46 -4.50 8.90
N ARG A 60 5.22 -4.89 9.24
CA ARG A 60 4.82 -5.42 10.56
C ARG A 60 5.37 -6.82 10.79
N GLU A 61 5.42 -7.67 9.76
CA GLU A 61 6.08 -8.98 9.86
C GLU A 61 7.60 -8.86 10.09
N GLY A 62 8.23 -7.81 9.57
CA GLY A 62 9.63 -7.47 9.88
C GLY A 62 9.91 -7.09 11.34
N GLN A 63 8.89 -6.88 12.18
CA GLN A 63 9.02 -6.70 13.63
C GLN A 63 8.86 -8.02 14.41
N GLN A 64 8.11 -8.99 13.88
CA GLN A 64 7.84 -10.27 14.55
C GLN A 64 9.05 -11.21 14.60
N GLY A 65 10.01 -11.07 13.68
CA GLY A 65 11.27 -11.82 13.71
C GLY A 65 12.20 -11.51 14.90
N LYS A 66 11.91 -10.48 15.72
CA LYS A 66 12.68 -10.15 16.94
C LYS A 66 12.12 -10.78 18.22
N PHE A 67 10.96 -11.42 18.17
CA PHE A 67 10.35 -12.04 19.35
C PHE A 67 10.61 -13.56 19.47
N LYS A 68 11.28 -14.18 18.48
CA LYS A 68 11.54 -15.64 18.47
C LYS A 68 13.00 -16.06 18.71
N THR A 69 13.89 -15.16 19.11
CA THR A 69 15.28 -15.50 19.50
C THR A 69 15.62 -15.09 20.93
N LYS A 70 14.66 -15.31 21.85
CA LYS A 70 14.93 -15.43 23.28
C LYS A 70 14.27 -16.72 23.79
N LYS A 71 14.89 -17.85 23.49
CA LYS A 71 14.84 -19.05 24.31
C LYS A 71 16.21 -19.68 24.27
#